data_AF-T1AKQ6-F1
#
_entry.id   AF-T1AKQ6-F1
#
_cell.length_a   1.000
_cell.length_b   1.000
_cell.length_c   1.000
_cell.angle_alpha   90.00
_cell.angle_beta   90.00
_cell.angle_gamma   90.00
#
_symmetry.space_group_name_H-M   'P 1'
#
loop_
_entity.id
_entity.type
_entity.pdbx_description
1 polymer ?
#
loop_
_entity_poly.entity_id
_entity_poly.type
_entity_poly.pdbx_seq_one_letter_code
_entity_poly.pdbx_strand_id
1 'polypeptide(L)'
;EDARVIKMSESNFEEYLKLMENLEFRKALSLWLELVSYSNSYFNRSQPWKLIATDRSACSRKLHISLRLLDYCTLMLHPFVPSGTSRIWESYHEGAIMGTFDELIAGNEKFTIKSSEIPFKKLEVQEEPKNGLNLKVGKILEAGYHPGADSLLLLKVSLGERNIKLVAGLRKYYDPDALVGRKIIVVGKSTNGTKIRGEESRGCFLLR
;
A
#
# COMPACT_ATOMS: atom_id res chain seq x y z
N GLU A 1 31.09 22.06 8.21
CA GLU A 1 29.69 21.59 8.26
C GLU A 1 29.37 20.71 7.05
N ASP A 2 29.62 21.21 5.84
CA ASP A 2 29.35 20.51 4.58
C ASP A 2 30.04 19.14 4.43
N ALA A 3 31.34 19.04 4.74
CA ALA A 3 32.05 17.75 4.76
C ALA A 3 31.51 16.77 5.82
N ARG A 4 30.92 17.28 6.91
CA ARG A 4 30.32 16.45 7.95
C ARG A 4 29.02 15.81 7.47
N VAL A 5 28.26 16.53 6.65
CA VAL A 5 27.01 16.03 6.06
C VAL A 5 27.29 14.85 5.14
N ILE A 6 28.25 14.99 4.23
CA ILE A 6 28.62 13.91 3.30
C ILE A 6 29.12 12.68 4.06
N LYS A 7 30.04 12.85 5.02
CA LYS A 7 30.55 11.73 5.83
C LYS A 7 29.46 11.02 6.63
N MET A 8 28.47 11.75 7.14
CA MET A 8 27.31 11.17 7.81
C MET A 8 26.45 10.36 6.82
N SER A 9 26.23 10.87 5.61
CA SER A 9 25.49 10.15 4.57
C SER A 9 26.19 8.87 4.13
N GLU A 10 27.51 8.91 3.96
CA GLU A 10 28.34 7.72 3.67
C GLU A 10 28.17 6.65 4.76
N SER A 11 28.32 7.05 6.03
CA SER A 11 28.14 6.13 7.17
C SER A 11 26.72 5.56 7.26
N ASN A 12 25.69 6.38 7.01
CA ASN A 12 24.30 5.89 6.96
C ASN A 12 24.08 4.94 5.79
N PHE A 13 24.74 5.17 4.65
CA PHE A 13 24.63 4.32 3.49
C PHE A 13 25.29 2.95 3.73
N GLU A 14 26.48 2.92 4.32
CA GLU A 14 27.14 1.67 4.74
C GLU A 14 26.28 0.87 5.72
N GLU A 15 25.67 1.53 6.71
CA GLU A 15 24.78 0.86 7.66
C GLU A 15 23.52 0.34 6.98
N TYR A 16 22.95 1.10 6.05
CA TYR A 16 21.83 0.64 5.22
C TYR A 16 22.19 -0.61 4.43
N LEU A 17 23.37 -0.66 3.80
CA LEU A 17 23.82 -1.85 3.06
C LEU A 17 23.93 -3.08 3.96
N LYS A 18 24.50 -2.93 5.17
CA LYS A 18 24.55 -4.02 6.16
C LYS A 18 23.16 -4.49 6.58
N LEU A 19 22.22 -3.58 6.79
CA LEU A 19 20.84 -3.92 7.12
C LEU A 19 20.15 -4.67 5.96
N MET A 20 20.43 -4.27 4.71
CA MET A 20 19.92 -4.94 3.51
C MET A 20 20.51 -6.35 3.36
N GLU A 21 21.82 -6.53 3.59
CA GLU A 21 22.48 -7.85 3.58
C GLU A 21 21.90 -8.79 4.64
N ASN A 22 21.57 -8.26 5.82
CA ASN A 22 20.93 -9.01 6.90
C ASN A 22 19.40 -9.17 6.74
N LEU A 23 18.82 -8.74 5.61
CA LEU A 23 17.38 -8.78 5.31
C LEU A 23 16.50 -8.00 6.31
N GLU A 24 17.08 -7.02 7.01
CA GLU A 24 16.38 -6.16 7.98
C GLU A 24 15.72 -4.94 7.32
N PHE A 25 14.90 -5.17 6.30
CA PHE A 25 14.32 -4.11 5.43
C PHE A 25 13.59 -3.00 6.19
N ARG A 26 12.88 -3.34 7.27
CA ARG A 26 12.16 -2.35 8.08
C ARG A 26 13.11 -1.35 8.73
N LYS A 27 14.24 -1.83 9.26
CA LYS A 27 15.27 -0.96 9.86
C LYS A 27 15.96 -0.13 8.78
N ALA A 28 16.26 -0.74 7.64
CA ALA A 28 16.84 -0.05 6.49
C ALA A 28 15.96 1.12 6.02
N LEU A 29 14.63 0.91 5.92
CA LEU A 29 13.68 1.97 5.57
C LEU A 29 13.54 3.04 6.65
N SER A 30 13.61 2.68 7.94
CA SER A 30 13.66 3.68 9.02
C SER A 30 14.89 4.57 8.91
N LEU A 31 16.07 3.97 8.69
CA LEU A 31 17.32 4.71 8.50
C LEU A 31 17.26 5.63 7.26
N TRP A 32 16.66 5.14 6.18
CA TRP A 32 16.39 5.96 4.98
C TRP A 32 15.48 7.15 5.29
N LEU A 33 14.38 6.97 6.03
CA LEU A 33 13.48 8.05 6.43
C LEU A 33 14.17 9.11 7.30
N GLU A 34 15.08 8.69 8.18
CA GLU A 34 15.91 9.59 8.98
C GLU A 34 16.82 10.44 8.08
N LEU A 35 17.48 9.84 7.09
CA LEU A 35 18.30 10.56 6.12
C LEU A 35 17.49 11.54 5.27
N VAL A 36 16.29 11.15 4.82
CA VAL A 36 15.38 12.04 4.08
C VAL A 36 14.99 13.25 4.94
N SER A 37 14.60 13.02 6.20
CA SER A 37 14.22 14.07 7.15
C SER A 37 15.38 15.03 7.43
N TYR A 38 16.59 14.48 7.58
CA TYR A 38 17.80 15.27 7.73
C TYR A 38 18.10 16.11 6.49
N SER A 39 17.99 15.52 5.30
CA SER A 39 18.28 16.18 4.02
C SER A 39 17.35 17.37 3.78
N ASN A 40 16.06 17.20 4.07
CA ASN A 40 15.09 18.29 4.03
C ASN A 40 15.44 19.39 5.04
N SER A 41 15.86 19.02 6.25
CA SER A 41 16.28 19.98 7.28
C SER A 41 17.53 20.76 6.87
N TYR A 42 18.51 20.10 6.25
CA TYR A 42 19.72 20.75 5.71
C TYR A 42 19.36 21.76 4.61
N PHE A 43 18.55 21.36 3.63
CA PHE A 43 18.12 22.24 2.54
C PHE A 43 17.42 23.50 3.08
N ASN A 44 16.47 23.32 3.99
CA ASN A 44 15.73 24.42 4.61
C ASN A 44 16.62 25.37 5.43
N ARG A 45 17.59 24.84 6.19
CA ARG A 45 18.55 25.67 6.93
C ARG A 45 19.49 26.44 6.01
N SER A 46 19.87 25.84 4.88
CA SER A 46 20.79 26.46 3.92
C SER A 46 20.18 27.62 3.14
N GLN A 47 18.85 27.72 3.06
CA GLN A 47 18.10 28.83 2.43
C GLN A 47 18.70 29.31 1.08
N PRO A 48 18.88 28.41 0.08
CA PRO A 48 19.54 28.75 -1.18
C PRO A 48 18.84 29.89 -1.94
N TRP A 49 17.51 30.01 -1.79
CA TRP A 49 16.72 31.10 -2.37
C TRP A 49 17.08 32.49 -1.83
N LYS A 50 17.68 32.59 -0.64
CA LYS A 50 18.23 33.85 -0.11
C LYS A 50 19.70 34.01 -0.51
N LEU A 51 20.47 32.92 -0.42
CA LEU A 51 21.91 32.94 -0.71
C LEU A 51 22.23 33.32 -2.15
N ILE A 52 21.34 33.05 -3.10
CA ILE A 52 21.57 33.41 -4.51
C ILE A 52 21.80 34.93 -4.71
N ALA A 53 21.19 35.77 -3.86
CA ALA A 53 21.32 37.21 -3.93
C ALA A 53 22.56 37.75 -3.20
N THR A 54 23.08 37.03 -2.21
CA THR A 54 24.20 37.48 -1.36
C THR A 54 25.53 36.82 -1.71
N ASP A 55 25.57 35.50 -1.85
CA ASP A 55 26.76 34.72 -2.15
C ASP A 55 26.42 33.53 -3.07
N ARG A 56 26.71 33.73 -4.35
CA ARG A 56 26.48 32.72 -5.39
C ARG A 56 27.36 31.49 -5.24
N SER A 57 28.58 31.63 -4.70
CA SER A 57 29.51 30.51 -4.49
C SER A 57 29.06 29.63 -3.33
N ALA A 58 28.66 30.24 -2.22
CA ALA A 58 28.04 29.51 -1.11
C ALA A 58 26.74 28.82 -1.55
N CYS A 59 25.87 29.52 -2.30
CA CYS A 59 24.63 28.93 -2.83
C CYS A 59 24.91 27.68 -3.69
N SER A 60 25.87 27.77 -4.62
CA SER A 60 26.25 26.65 -5.48
C SER A 60 26.72 25.43 -4.67
N ARG A 61 27.56 25.64 -3.64
CA ARG A 61 28.01 24.54 -2.76
C ARG A 61 26.86 23.88 -2.00
N LYS A 62 25.95 24.68 -1.43
CA LYS A 62 24.78 24.14 -0.69
C LYS A 62 23.84 23.35 -1.60
N LEU A 63 23.61 23.82 -2.82
CA LEU A 63 22.82 23.09 -3.81
C LEU A 63 23.49 21.78 -4.23
N HIS A 64 24.80 21.81 -4.48
CA HIS A 64 25.57 20.62 -4.80
C HIS A 64 25.45 19.55 -3.70
N ILE A 65 25.62 19.93 -2.44
CA ILE A 65 25.46 18.99 -1.30
C ILE A 65 24.03 18.47 -1.19
N SER A 66 23.03 19.32 -1.45
CA SER A 66 21.62 18.89 -1.44
C SER A 66 21.34 17.84 -2.52
N LEU A 67 21.96 17.98 -3.70
CA LEU A 67 21.85 17.00 -4.79
C LEU A 67 22.60 15.70 -4.45
N ARG A 68 23.76 15.80 -3.81
CA ARG A 68 24.48 14.62 -3.28
C ARG A 68 23.65 13.86 -2.24
N LEU A 69 22.97 14.56 -1.34
CA LEU A 69 22.04 13.95 -0.40
C LEU A 69 20.87 13.26 -1.11
N LEU A 70 20.38 13.87 -2.19
CA LEU A 70 19.32 13.29 -3.01
C LEU A 70 19.79 12.01 -3.72
N ASP A 71 21.06 11.92 -4.14
CA ASP A 71 21.64 10.67 -4.67
C ASP A 71 21.50 9.52 -3.69
N TYR A 72 22.00 9.71 -2.45
CA TYR A 72 21.89 8.69 -1.41
C TYR A 72 20.43 8.30 -1.17
N CYS A 73 19.53 9.28 -1.01
CA CYS A 73 18.12 9.01 -0.78
C CYS A 73 17.45 8.24 -1.94
N THR A 74 17.83 8.55 -3.18
CA THR A 74 17.26 7.93 -4.39
C THR A 74 17.78 6.51 -4.57
N LEU A 75 19.08 6.29 -4.38
CA LEU A 75 19.71 4.97 -4.50
C LEU A 75 19.24 4.02 -3.40
N MET A 76 19.14 4.48 -2.14
CA MET A 76 18.61 3.67 -1.03
C MET A 76 17.14 3.27 -1.23
N LEU A 77 16.35 4.06 -1.96
CA LEU A 77 14.95 3.73 -2.25
C LEU A 77 14.83 2.81 -3.48
N HIS A 78 15.85 2.76 -4.34
CA HIS A 78 15.79 2.09 -5.64
C HIS A 78 15.38 0.60 -5.58
N PRO A 79 15.89 -0.21 -4.62
CA PRO A 79 15.47 -1.62 -4.49
C PRO A 79 13.97 -1.80 -4.21
N PHE A 80 13.32 -0.80 -3.62
CA PHE A 80 11.91 -0.87 -3.24
C PHE A 80 10.99 -0.21 -4.27
N VAL A 81 11.42 0.89 -4.88
CA VAL A 81 10.60 1.71 -5.79
C VAL A 81 11.42 2.10 -7.04
N PRO A 82 11.77 1.14 -7.92
CA PRO A 82 12.68 1.38 -9.04
C PRO A 82 12.11 2.37 -10.06
N SER A 83 10.81 2.30 -10.35
CA SER A 83 10.15 3.20 -11.32
C SER A 83 10.01 4.63 -10.80
N GLY A 84 9.83 4.82 -9.49
CA GLY A 84 9.79 6.14 -8.86
C GLY A 84 11.17 6.79 -8.80
N THR A 85 12.17 6.00 -8.40
CA THR A 85 13.56 6.47 -8.29
C THR A 85 14.21 6.74 -9.64
N SER A 86 13.90 5.97 -10.69
CA SER A 86 14.39 6.27 -12.05
C SER A 86 13.91 7.64 -12.54
N ARG A 87 12.62 7.96 -12.31
CA ARG A 87 12.06 9.28 -12.63
C ARG A 87 12.71 10.42 -11.83
N ILE A 88 13.03 10.18 -10.56
CA ILE A 88 13.76 11.14 -9.73
C ILE A 88 15.18 11.33 -10.28
N TRP A 89 15.90 10.25 -10.54
CA TRP A 89 17.27 10.27 -11.05
C TRP A 89 17.39 11.02 -12.38
N GLU A 90 16.54 10.70 -13.35
CA GLU A 90 16.52 11.35 -14.67
C GLU A 90 16.23 12.85 -14.61
N SER A 91 15.65 13.35 -13.50
CA SER A 91 15.37 14.78 -13.31
C SER A 91 16.62 15.61 -13.02
N TYR A 92 17.71 14.98 -12.57
CA TYR A 92 18.95 15.72 -12.22
C TYR A 92 20.25 15.03 -12.67
N HIS A 93 20.15 13.85 -13.32
CA HIS A 93 21.27 13.12 -13.94
C HIS A 93 21.07 12.89 -15.45
N GLU A 94 22.20 12.66 -16.12
CA GLU A 94 22.23 12.18 -17.50
C GLU A 94 22.45 10.65 -17.50
N GLY A 95 21.38 9.91 -17.76
CA GLY A 95 21.42 8.45 -17.85
C GLY A 95 20.52 7.76 -16.83
N ALA A 96 20.36 6.44 -17.01
CA ALA A 96 19.61 5.60 -16.09
C ALA A 96 20.50 5.17 -14.90
N ILE A 97 19.86 4.71 -13.83
CA ILE A 97 20.55 4.04 -12.71
C ILE A 97 21.09 2.70 -13.22
N MET A 98 22.37 2.67 -13.62
CA MET A 98 23.04 1.48 -14.11
C MET A 98 24.43 1.36 -13.48
N GLY A 99 24.72 0.20 -12.89
CA GLY A 99 25.98 -0.06 -12.18
C GLY A 99 25.77 -0.33 -10.69
N THR A 100 26.87 -0.40 -9.95
CA THR A 100 26.84 -0.54 -8.50
C THR A 100 26.56 0.81 -7.83
N PHE A 101 26.01 0.78 -6.62
CA PHE A 101 25.73 2.03 -5.90
C PHE A 101 26.99 2.82 -5.59
N ASP A 102 28.11 2.15 -5.30
CA ASP A 102 29.40 2.81 -5.03
C ASP A 102 29.93 3.55 -6.25
N GLU A 103 29.82 2.96 -7.46
CA GLU A 103 30.20 3.61 -8.71
C GLU A 103 29.34 4.86 -8.98
N LEU A 104 28.03 4.76 -8.77
CA LEU A 104 27.10 5.86 -8.98
C LEU A 104 27.32 7.00 -7.97
N ILE A 105 27.62 6.66 -6.71
CA ILE A 105 27.95 7.66 -5.70
C ILE A 105 29.30 8.31 -6.01
N ALA A 106 30.31 7.56 -6.44
CA ALA A 106 31.64 8.12 -6.73
C ALA A 106 31.70 8.92 -8.04
N GLY A 107 30.97 8.51 -9.08
CA GLY A 107 31.06 9.09 -10.43
C GLY A 107 30.26 10.39 -10.65
N ASN A 108 29.32 10.70 -9.75
CA ASN A 108 28.38 11.80 -9.93
C ASN A 108 28.89 13.13 -9.36
N GLU A 109 29.76 13.80 -10.11
CA GLU A 109 30.22 15.16 -9.77
C GLU A 109 29.41 16.27 -10.48
N LYS A 110 28.73 15.93 -11.58
CA LYS A 110 27.97 16.88 -12.40
C LYS A 110 26.49 16.53 -12.39
N PHE A 111 25.67 17.56 -12.19
CA PHE A 111 24.21 17.45 -12.18
C PHE A 111 23.61 18.30 -13.29
N THR A 112 22.68 17.73 -14.03
CA THR A 112 21.94 18.41 -15.11
C THR A 112 20.46 18.42 -14.74
N ILE A 113 19.96 19.56 -14.26
CA ILE A 113 18.57 19.69 -13.81
C ILE A 113 17.63 19.80 -15.02
N LYS A 114 16.66 18.89 -15.09
CA LYS A 114 15.57 18.87 -16.06
C LYS A 114 14.25 19.11 -15.36
N SER A 115 13.33 19.82 -16.00
CA SER A 115 11.96 19.90 -15.53
C SER A 115 11.34 18.51 -15.61
N SER A 116 10.89 17.97 -14.48
CA SER A 116 10.25 16.65 -14.40
C SER A 116 8.88 16.74 -13.75
N GLU A 117 8.02 15.76 -14.06
CA GLU A 117 6.75 15.61 -13.37
C GLU A 117 6.95 15.16 -11.92
N ILE A 118 6.01 15.53 -11.05
CA ILE A 118 6.03 15.11 -9.65
C ILE A 118 6.09 13.56 -9.57
N PRO A 119 7.17 12.98 -9.01
CA PRO A 119 7.39 11.53 -9.07
C PRO A 119 6.32 10.72 -8.31
N PHE A 120 5.84 11.30 -7.21
CA PHE A 120 4.83 10.70 -6.33
C PHE A 120 3.62 11.62 -6.22
N LYS A 121 2.53 11.24 -6.88
CA LYS A 121 1.24 11.90 -6.66
C LYS A 121 0.72 11.49 -5.29
N LYS A 122 0.27 12.47 -4.51
CA LYS A 122 -0.40 12.19 -3.24
C LYS A 122 -1.65 11.38 -3.54
N LEU A 123 -1.74 10.19 -2.96
CA LEU A 123 -2.93 9.37 -3.04
C LEU A 123 -3.97 9.96 -2.08
N GLU A 124 -5.11 10.36 -2.62
CA GLU A 124 -6.30 10.56 -1.80
C GLU A 124 -6.86 9.19 -1.49
N VAL A 125 -6.72 8.76 -0.23
CA VAL A 125 -7.38 7.55 0.25
C VAL A 125 -8.87 7.88 0.29
N GLN A 126 -9.59 7.51 -0.78
CA GLN A 126 -11.03 7.36 -0.69
C GLN A 126 -11.27 6.30 0.40
N GLU A 127 -12.10 6.60 1.40
CA GLU A 127 -12.44 5.65 2.46
C GLU A 127 -12.63 4.26 1.85
N GLU A 128 -11.89 3.26 2.34
CA GLU A 128 -12.08 1.89 1.85
C GLU A 128 -13.58 1.58 1.90
N PRO A 129 -14.23 1.20 0.79
CA PRO A 129 -15.60 0.74 0.88
C PRO A 129 -15.57 -0.43 1.87
N LYS A 130 -16.30 -0.30 2.99
CA LYS A 130 -16.52 -1.34 4.01
C LYS A 130 -17.29 -2.54 3.44
N ASN A 131 -16.87 -3.06 2.29
CA ASN A 131 -17.25 -4.38 1.81
C ASN A 131 -16.28 -5.41 2.39
N GLY A 132 -16.09 -5.35 3.72
CA GLY A 132 -15.50 -6.45 4.45
C GLY A 132 -16.46 -7.63 4.34
N LEU A 133 -16.12 -8.63 3.53
CA LEU A 133 -16.86 -9.88 3.43
C LEU A 133 -16.95 -10.51 4.83
N ASN A 134 -18.11 -10.37 5.49
CA ASN A 134 -18.33 -10.97 6.81
C ASN A 134 -18.82 -12.41 6.63
N LEU A 135 -17.89 -13.35 6.52
CA LEU A 135 -18.18 -14.78 6.38
C LEU A 135 -18.46 -15.38 7.75
N LYS A 136 -19.65 -15.98 7.93
CA LYS A 136 -20.01 -16.72 9.14
C LYS A 136 -20.47 -18.13 8.79
N VAL A 137 -20.05 -19.12 9.57
CA VAL A 137 -20.54 -20.50 9.41
C VAL A 137 -21.85 -20.65 10.20
N GLY A 138 -22.89 -21.13 9.52
CA GLY A 138 -24.19 -21.41 10.13
C GLY A 138 -24.64 -22.85 9.92
N LYS A 139 -25.49 -23.36 10.81
CA LYS A 139 -26.11 -24.69 10.69
C LYS A 139 -27.56 -24.54 10.25
N ILE A 140 -27.97 -25.29 9.23
CA ILE A 140 -29.37 -25.33 8.80
C ILE A 140 -30.19 -26.10 9.86
N LEU A 141 -31.18 -25.43 10.43
CA LEU A 141 -32.11 -26.01 11.40
C LEU A 141 -33.34 -26.59 10.71
N GLU A 142 -33.91 -25.85 9.76
CA GLU A 142 -35.12 -26.22 9.03
C GLU A 142 -34.94 -25.84 7.56
N ALA A 143 -35.46 -26.67 6.66
CA ALA A 143 -35.52 -26.42 5.23
C ALA A 143 -36.90 -26.81 4.72
N GLY A 144 -37.53 -25.96 3.90
CA GLY A 144 -38.86 -26.23 3.34
C GLY A 144 -39.06 -25.60 1.97
N TYR A 145 -40.08 -26.06 1.25
CA TYR A 145 -40.44 -25.49 -0.04
C TYR A 145 -41.13 -24.14 0.11
N HIS A 146 -40.82 -23.20 -0.79
CA HIS A 146 -41.51 -21.91 -0.81
C HIS A 146 -42.91 -22.05 -1.43
N PRO A 147 -43.98 -21.59 -0.75
CA PRO A 147 -45.37 -21.79 -1.20
C PRO A 147 -45.70 -21.07 -2.52
N GLY A 148 -45.00 -19.98 -2.85
CA GLY A 148 -45.21 -19.18 -4.07
C GLY A 148 -44.08 -19.23 -5.11
N ALA A 149 -43.20 -20.23 -5.07
CA ALA A 149 -42.10 -20.32 -6.05
C ALA A 149 -41.55 -21.74 -6.27
N ASP A 150 -41.60 -22.21 -7.51
CA ASP A 150 -41.15 -23.57 -7.90
C ASP A 150 -39.64 -23.79 -7.91
N SER A 151 -38.86 -22.72 -7.73
CA SER A 151 -37.39 -22.79 -7.71
C SER A 151 -36.77 -22.47 -6.35
N LEU A 152 -37.57 -22.06 -5.35
CA LEU A 152 -37.05 -21.54 -4.09
C LEU A 152 -37.28 -22.49 -2.90
N LEU A 153 -36.29 -22.54 -2.01
CA LEU A 153 -36.32 -23.15 -0.69
C LEU A 153 -36.23 -22.07 0.38
N LEU A 154 -36.97 -22.28 1.47
CA LEU A 154 -36.91 -21.52 2.70
C LEU A 154 -36.02 -22.25 3.70
N LEU A 155 -34.93 -21.60 4.10
CA LEU A 155 -33.95 -22.16 5.03
C LEU A 155 -33.91 -21.32 6.31
N LYS A 156 -33.94 -21.97 7.46
CA LYS A 156 -33.71 -21.37 8.77
C LYS A 156 -32.34 -21.78 9.26
N VAL A 157 -31.45 -20.80 9.42
CA VAL A 157 -30.03 -21.05 9.70
C VAL A 157 -29.64 -20.42 11.03
N SER A 158 -29.03 -21.21 11.90
CA SER A 158 -28.45 -20.75 13.15
C SER A 158 -27.01 -20.31 12.95
N LEU A 159 -26.71 -19.08 13.34
CA LEU A 159 -25.35 -18.51 13.35
C LEU A 159 -24.77 -18.49 14.78
N GLY A 160 -25.20 -19.40 15.66
CA GLY A 160 -24.84 -19.42 17.07
C GLY A 160 -25.84 -18.62 17.91
N GLU A 161 -25.66 -17.29 17.97
CA GLU A 161 -26.46 -16.40 18.84
C GLU A 161 -27.79 -15.94 18.22
N ARG A 162 -27.96 -16.08 16.90
CA ARG A 162 -29.16 -15.65 16.19
C ARG A 162 -29.54 -16.61 15.08
N ASN A 163 -30.84 -16.72 14.84
CA ASN A 163 -31.41 -17.46 13.73
C ASN A 163 -31.81 -16.50 12.61
N ILE A 164 -31.40 -16.79 11.38
CA ILE A 164 -31.75 -16.02 10.19
C ILE A 164 -32.57 -16.88 9.23
N LYS A 165 -33.44 -16.24 8.46
CA LYS A 165 -34.14 -16.85 7.33
C LYS A 165 -33.40 -16.51 6.03
N LEU A 166 -33.21 -17.52 5.19
CA LEU A 166 -32.62 -17.41 3.87
C LEU A 166 -33.58 -18.00 2.85
N VAL A 167 -33.72 -17.32 1.72
CA VAL A 167 -34.47 -17.82 0.56
C VAL A 167 -33.46 -18.16 -0.54
N ALA A 168 -33.52 -19.40 -1.03
CA ALA A 168 -32.47 -19.99 -1.84
C ALA A 168 -33.03 -20.66 -3.11
N GLY A 169 -32.47 -20.37 -4.28
CA GLY A 169 -32.87 -20.99 -5.57
C GLY A 169 -32.41 -22.43 -5.77
N LEU A 170 -32.41 -23.26 -4.73
CA LEU A 170 -31.76 -24.58 -4.71
C LEU A 170 -32.69 -25.76 -4.95
N ARG A 171 -33.99 -25.51 -5.13
CA ARG A 171 -35.00 -26.58 -5.25
C ARG A 171 -34.72 -27.55 -6.40
N LYS A 172 -33.97 -27.13 -7.43
CA LYS A 172 -33.57 -27.96 -8.58
C LYS A 172 -32.38 -28.89 -8.29
N TYR A 173 -31.62 -28.64 -7.23
CA TYR A 173 -30.33 -29.30 -6.97
C TYR A 173 -30.31 -30.09 -5.67
N TYR A 174 -31.15 -29.74 -4.69
CA TYR A 174 -31.16 -30.37 -3.38
C TYR A 174 -32.58 -30.52 -2.83
N ASP A 175 -32.85 -31.67 -2.22
CA ASP A 175 -34.04 -31.87 -1.38
C ASP A 175 -33.88 -31.15 -0.03
N PRO A 176 -34.95 -30.54 0.52
CA PRO A 176 -34.90 -29.84 1.80
C PRO A 176 -34.37 -30.72 2.94
N ASP A 177 -34.79 -31.97 3.01
CA ASP A 177 -34.42 -32.90 4.07
C ASP A 177 -32.91 -33.20 4.07
N ALA A 178 -32.27 -33.19 2.90
CA ALA A 178 -30.83 -33.42 2.76
C ALA A 178 -29.96 -32.23 3.22
N LEU A 179 -30.58 -31.05 3.34
CA LEU A 179 -29.91 -29.81 3.78
C LEU A 179 -30.00 -29.61 5.30
N VAL A 180 -31.01 -30.19 5.96
CA VAL A 180 -31.17 -30.08 7.42
C VAL A 180 -29.94 -30.64 8.13
N GLY A 181 -29.38 -29.88 9.08
CA GLY A 181 -28.21 -30.28 9.85
C GLY A 181 -26.86 -29.98 9.18
N ARG A 182 -26.82 -29.61 7.89
CA ARG A 182 -25.56 -29.23 7.22
C ARG A 182 -25.07 -27.84 7.66
N LYS A 183 -23.74 -27.66 7.59
CA LYS A 183 -23.08 -26.37 7.80
C LYS A 183 -22.93 -25.64 6.48
N ILE A 184 -23.26 -24.35 6.47
CA ILE A 184 -23.15 -23.48 5.29
C ILE A 184 -22.36 -22.23 5.65
N ILE A 185 -21.71 -21.62 4.66
CA ILE A 185 -21.08 -20.31 4.83
C ILE A 185 -22.10 -19.26 4.43
N VAL A 186 -22.41 -18.35 5.35
CA VAL A 186 -23.29 -17.20 5.13
C VAL A 186 -22.42 -15.95 4.99
N VAL A 187 -22.57 -15.26 3.86
CA VAL A 187 -22.00 -13.94 3.64
C VAL A 187 -22.96 -12.91 4.23
N GLY A 188 -22.57 -12.33 5.36
CA GLY A 188 -23.33 -11.28 6.02
C GLY A 188 -23.28 -9.99 5.21
N LYS A 189 -24.41 -9.60 4.63
CA LYS A 189 -24.56 -8.28 3.98
C LYS A 189 -24.93 -7.24 5.04
N SER A 190 -24.36 -6.04 4.92
CA SER A 190 -24.68 -4.89 5.78
C SER A 190 -26.16 -4.53 5.68
N THR A 191 -26.85 -4.66 6.82
CA THR A 191 -28.11 -4.03 7.30
C THR A 191 -29.39 -3.99 6.46
N ASN A 192 -29.38 -4.14 5.14
CA ASN A 192 -30.61 -4.03 4.34
C ASN A 192 -30.94 -5.38 3.70
N GLY A 193 -31.84 -6.14 4.34
CA GLY A 193 -32.37 -7.39 3.79
C GLY A 193 -32.96 -7.19 2.39
N THR A 194 -32.81 -8.18 1.50
CA THR A 194 -33.39 -8.11 0.15
C THR A 194 -34.70 -8.89 0.18
N LYS A 195 -35.81 -8.23 -0.16
CA LYS A 195 -37.11 -8.90 -0.31
C LYS A 195 -37.10 -9.72 -1.58
N ILE A 196 -37.22 -11.04 -1.45
CA ILE A 196 -37.35 -11.94 -2.59
C ILE A 196 -38.76 -12.54 -2.51
N ARG A 197 -39.64 -12.12 -3.44
CA ARG A 197 -41.03 -12.62 -3.55
C ARG A 197 -41.84 -12.58 -2.25
N GLY A 198 -41.71 -11.49 -1.48
CA GLY A 198 -42.51 -11.24 -0.27
C GLY A 198 -41.84 -11.68 1.05
N GLU A 199 -40.81 -12.53 0.99
CA GLU A 199 -40.05 -12.97 2.17
C GLU A 199 -38.71 -12.22 2.30
N GLU A 200 -38.33 -11.87 3.53
CA GLU A 200 -37.05 -11.20 3.80
C GLU A 200 -35.89 -12.20 3.79
N SER A 201 -35.03 -12.10 2.77
CA SER A 201 -33.76 -12.85 2.73
C SER A 201 -32.62 -11.98 3.28
N ARG A 202 -32.00 -12.41 4.38
CA ARG A 202 -30.90 -11.69 5.03
C ARG A 202 -29.57 -12.44 4.86
N GLY A 203 -29.09 -12.53 3.63
CA GLY A 203 -27.74 -13.02 3.32
C GLY A 203 -27.64 -13.77 1.99
N CYS A 204 -26.41 -13.97 1.54
CA CYS A 204 -26.08 -14.95 0.50
C CYS A 204 -25.38 -16.13 1.17
N PHE A 205 -25.54 -17.34 0.66
CA PHE A 205 -24.88 -18.53 1.21
C PHE A 205 -24.07 -19.24 0.11
N LEU A 206 -23.03 -19.94 0.56
CA LEU A 206 -22.23 -20.85 -0.25
C LEU A 206 -22.42 -22.26 0.31
N LEU A 207 -22.90 -23.16 -0.54
CA LEU A 207 -22.93 -24.60 -0.31
C LEU A 207 -21.75 -25.24 -1.04
N ARG A 208 -21.15 -26.25 -0.41
CA ARG A 208 -20.25 -27.20 -1.05
C ARG A 208 -20.96 -28.53 -1.20
#